data_AF-A0A1Y4G9I1-F1
#
_entry.id   AF-A0A1Y4G9I1-F1
#
_cell.length_a   1.000
_cell.length_b   1.000
_cell.length_c   1.000
_cell.angle_alpha   90.00
_cell.angle_beta   90.00
_cell.angle_gamma   90.00
#
_symmetry.space_group_name_H-M   'P 1'
#
loop_
_entity.id
_entity.type
_entity.pdbx_description
1 polymer ?
#
loop_
_entity_poly.entity_id
_entity_poly.type
_entity_poly.pdbx_seq_one_letter_code
_entity_poly.pdbx_strand_id
1 'polypeptide(L)'
;MKATERLKRAALEKALDYFLADPEPNAAKIMDLLDKVAPADLFPNQRSAFRTAIEQKNNWYRLIMRALEDTNPAVRDRLVKTFLIEGNLLAWPKQEAMRDKYRCNIPWAILMDPTSACNLRCTGCWAAEYGHQQNLSYDELDSIIRQGTELGTYVYIYTGGEPLVRKRDLVKLCEEHPDCTFLSFTNATLIDEEFCRDMLRVANFIPAISVEGFEEATDARRGVGTYAKVGRAMRLLKSHGLPFGVSCCYTSANADSIASEEFFDWMIDQGVLFCWIFTYMPVGADAPTELMVRADQRERLYRFVRAMREEKPLFTLDFQNDGEFVGGCIAGGRRYLHINAAGDVEPCVFAHYSNANIREVSLLDALRSPLFMAYYEGQPFNDNLLRPCPILENEGVLADMVEATGAKSTDLHKQEDARAFCDKCAPSIAEWAPVAERIWIDPNDPQHEKRQDPGQGMADTDKRKLERIGHDRTPLESVR
;
A
#
# COMPACT_ATOMS: atom_id res chain seq x y z
N MET A 1 1.72 -29.26 -1.07
CA MET A 1 2.71 -28.57 -1.94
C MET A 1 3.43 -29.61 -2.82
N LYS A 2 3.55 -29.40 -4.13
CA LYS A 2 4.22 -30.33 -5.06
C LYS A 2 5.73 -30.39 -4.75
N ALA A 3 6.39 -31.52 -5.05
CA ALA A 3 7.82 -31.71 -4.77
C ALA A 3 8.71 -30.63 -5.42
N THR A 4 8.35 -30.18 -6.62
CA THR A 4 9.03 -29.10 -7.34
C THR A 4 8.97 -27.75 -6.61
N GLU A 5 7.83 -27.43 -5.98
CA GLU A 5 7.67 -26.18 -5.22
C GLU A 5 8.46 -26.20 -3.91
N ARG A 6 8.55 -27.36 -3.26
CA ARG A 6 9.46 -27.55 -2.10
C ARG A 6 10.92 -27.32 -2.48
N LEU A 7 11.33 -27.81 -3.64
CA LEU A 7 12.70 -27.62 -4.13
C LEU A 7 12.99 -26.14 -4.46
N LYS A 8 12.05 -25.47 -5.14
CA LYS A 8 12.15 -24.02 -5.44
C LYS A 8 12.26 -23.19 -4.16
N ARG A 9 11.38 -23.42 -3.19
CA ARG A 9 11.40 -22.74 -1.88
C ARG A 9 12.76 -22.93 -1.21
N ALA A 10 13.22 -24.17 -1.06
CA ALA A 10 14.51 -24.45 -0.41
C ALA A 10 15.70 -23.80 -1.14
N ALA A 11 15.66 -23.71 -2.48
CA ALA A 11 16.69 -23.03 -3.25
C ALA A 11 16.69 -21.50 -3.00
N LEU A 12 15.51 -20.87 -2.97
CA LEU A 12 15.37 -19.43 -2.68
C LEU A 12 15.79 -19.11 -1.24
N GLU A 13 15.37 -19.92 -0.27
CA GLU A 13 15.75 -19.76 1.13
C GLU A 13 17.27 -19.89 1.30
N LYS A 14 17.91 -20.88 0.66
CA LYS A 14 19.35 -21.06 0.74
C LYS A 14 20.13 -19.92 0.08
N ALA A 15 19.63 -19.38 -1.03
CA ALA A 15 20.22 -18.21 -1.67
C ALA A 15 20.10 -16.96 -0.78
N LEU A 16 18.97 -16.79 -0.11
CA LEU A 16 18.75 -15.72 0.84
C LEU A 16 19.63 -15.87 2.09
N ASP A 17 19.74 -17.07 2.65
CA ASP A 17 20.63 -17.33 3.80
C ASP A 17 22.09 -17.04 3.44
N TYR A 18 22.50 -17.37 2.21
CA TYR A 18 23.83 -17.01 1.71
C TYR A 18 24.00 -15.49 1.61
N PHE A 19 23.01 -14.76 1.07
CA PHE A 19 23.03 -13.30 1.05
C PHE A 19 23.16 -12.71 2.47
N LEU A 20 22.28 -13.10 3.39
CA LEU A 20 22.20 -12.53 4.74
C LEU A 20 23.43 -12.82 5.61
N ALA A 21 24.23 -13.85 5.29
CA ALA A 21 25.45 -14.18 6.01
C ALA A 21 26.57 -13.14 5.80
N ASP A 22 26.68 -12.57 4.61
CA ASP A 22 27.66 -11.52 4.28
C ASP A 22 27.17 -10.69 3.07
N PRO A 23 26.24 -9.73 3.30
CA PRO A 23 25.43 -9.12 2.26
C PRO A 23 26.22 -8.47 1.13
N GLU A 24 27.27 -7.70 1.46
CA GLU A 24 28.02 -6.93 0.46
C GLU A 24 28.75 -7.84 -0.55
N PRO A 25 29.65 -8.75 -0.15
CA PRO A 25 30.32 -9.64 -1.09
C PRO A 25 29.42 -10.73 -1.65
N ASN A 26 28.36 -11.15 -0.95
CA ASN A 26 27.47 -12.20 -1.45
C ASN A 26 26.44 -11.65 -2.43
N ALA A 27 26.05 -10.37 -2.35
CA ALA A 27 25.19 -9.74 -3.35
C ALA A 27 25.80 -9.80 -4.75
N ALA A 28 27.06 -9.38 -4.88
CA ALA A 28 27.78 -9.42 -6.15
C ALA A 28 27.85 -10.85 -6.72
N LYS A 29 28.19 -11.84 -5.88
CA LYS A 29 28.26 -13.24 -6.28
C LYS A 29 26.91 -13.81 -6.70
N ILE A 30 25.82 -13.45 -6.00
CA ILE A 30 24.46 -13.87 -6.35
C ILE A 30 24.07 -13.29 -7.71
N MET A 31 24.37 -12.01 -7.95
CA MET A 31 24.09 -11.35 -9.23
C MET A 31 24.89 -12.00 -10.37
N ASP A 32 26.17 -12.25 -10.17
CA ASP A 32 27.03 -12.92 -11.17
C ASP A 32 26.60 -14.37 -11.45
N LEU A 33 26.05 -15.06 -10.44
CA LEU A 33 25.47 -16.39 -10.62
C LEU A 33 24.17 -16.32 -11.40
N LEU A 34 23.27 -15.39 -11.05
CA LEU A 34 22.02 -15.15 -11.77
C LEU A 34 22.29 -14.81 -13.24
N ASP A 35 23.30 -14.00 -13.55
CA ASP A 35 23.74 -13.69 -14.92
C ASP A 35 24.14 -14.95 -15.72
N LYS A 36 24.63 -15.99 -15.06
CA LYS A 36 25.06 -17.25 -15.72
C LYS A 36 23.94 -18.26 -15.91
N VAL A 37 22.94 -18.25 -15.03
CA VAL A 37 21.92 -19.32 -14.96
C VAL A 37 20.52 -18.87 -15.33
N ALA A 38 20.25 -17.57 -15.31
CA ALA A 38 18.97 -16.99 -15.64
C ALA A 38 19.01 -16.27 -16.99
N PRO A 39 17.92 -16.29 -17.77
CA PRO A 39 17.78 -15.47 -18.97
C PRO A 39 18.06 -13.99 -18.70
N ALA A 40 18.66 -13.28 -19.66
CA ALA A 40 19.02 -11.87 -19.51
C ALA A 40 17.80 -10.95 -19.36
N ASP A 41 16.65 -11.36 -19.89
CA ASP A 41 15.35 -10.71 -19.82
C ASP A 41 14.57 -11.01 -18.53
N LEU A 42 15.12 -11.83 -17.63
CA LEU A 42 14.52 -12.06 -16.31
C LEU A 42 14.79 -10.85 -15.40
N PHE A 43 13.75 -10.05 -15.13
CA PHE A 43 13.76 -8.87 -14.25
C PHE A 43 14.89 -7.86 -14.51
N PRO A 44 15.06 -7.37 -15.75
CA PRO A 44 16.23 -6.58 -16.15
C PRO A 44 16.34 -5.27 -15.36
N ASN A 45 15.22 -4.60 -15.11
CA ASN A 45 15.18 -3.33 -14.38
C ASN A 45 15.53 -3.50 -12.91
N GLN A 46 14.97 -4.51 -12.23
CA GLN A 46 15.27 -4.79 -10.83
C GLN A 46 16.74 -5.20 -10.66
N ARG A 47 17.26 -6.05 -11.55
CA ARG A 47 18.67 -6.47 -11.53
C ARG A 47 19.62 -5.30 -11.71
N SER A 48 19.34 -4.42 -12.67
CA SER A 48 20.11 -3.20 -12.90
C SER A 48 20.07 -2.26 -11.70
N ALA A 49 18.89 -2.04 -11.11
CA ALA A 49 18.72 -1.19 -9.93
C ALA A 49 19.51 -1.72 -8.71
N PHE A 50 19.42 -3.02 -8.42
CA PHE A 50 20.18 -3.64 -7.34
C PHE A 50 21.69 -3.55 -7.56
N ARG A 51 22.16 -3.83 -8.79
CA ARG A 51 23.58 -3.72 -9.14
C ARG A 51 24.09 -2.29 -8.97
N THR A 52 23.35 -1.33 -9.53
CA THR A 52 23.66 0.11 -9.41
C THR A 52 23.75 0.54 -7.95
N ALA A 53 22.80 0.09 -7.12
CA ALA A 53 22.81 0.39 -5.69
C ALA A 53 24.10 -0.10 -5.02
N ILE A 54 24.46 -1.37 -5.22
CA ILE A 54 25.65 -1.99 -4.62
C ILE A 54 26.95 -1.34 -5.14
N GLU A 55 27.08 -1.16 -6.45
CA GLU A 55 28.30 -0.64 -7.08
C GLU A 55 28.55 0.84 -6.73
N GLN A 56 27.50 1.66 -6.73
CA GLN A 56 27.61 3.09 -6.45
C GLN A 56 27.51 3.43 -4.96
N LYS A 57 27.17 2.45 -4.10
CA LYS A 57 26.85 2.67 -2.68
C LYS A 57 25.90 3.85 -2.47
N ASN A 58 24.88 3.94 -3.33
CA ASN A 58 23.94 5.05 -3.35
C ASN A 58 22.98 5.02 -2.14
N ASN A 59 21.95 5.87 -2.16
CA ASN A 59 20.94 5.93 -1.10
C ASN A 59 20.21 4.59 -0.87
N TRP A 60 19.94 3.80 -1.93
CA TRP A 60 19.33 2.48 -1.82
C TRP A 60 20.23 1.47 -1.11
N TYR A 61 21.54 1.48 -1.41
CA TYR A 61 22.50 0.67 -0.64
C TYR A 61 22.52 1.08 0.83
N ARG A 62 22.54 2.38 1.13
CA ARG A 62 22.48 2.87 2.52
C ARG A 62 21.21 2.40 3.25
N LEU A 63 20.06 2.40 2.57
CA LEU A 63 18.81 1.86 3.13
C LEU A 63 18.90 0.34 3.37
N ILE A 64 19.39 -0.42 2.40
CA ILE A 64 19.56 -1.87 2.52
C ILE A 64 20.47 -2.21 3.70
N MET A 65 21.62 -1.54 3.81
CA MET A 65 22.57 -1.77 4.90
C MET A 65 21.95 -1.44 6.26
N ARG A 66 21.27 -0.29 6.40
CA ARG A 66 20.51 0.03 7.62
C ARG A 66 19.48 -1.05 7.96
N ALA A 67 18.70 -1.52 6.99
CA ALA A 67 17.73 -2.58 7.24
C ALA A 67 18.40 -3.89 7.69
N LEU A 68 19.60 -4.20 7.20
CA LEU A 68 20.33 -5.43 7.54
C LEU A 68 21.07 -5.35 8.87
N GLU A 69 21.58 -4.17 9.23
CA GLU A 69 22.41 -3.91 10.42
C GLU A 69 21.60 -3.51 11.64
N ASP A 70 20.59 -2.65 11.46
CA ASP A 70 19.79 -2.08 12.56
C ASP A 70 18.62 -2.98 12.98
N THR A 71 18.27 -3.98 12.14
CA THR A 71 17.16 -4.90 12.43
C THR A 71 17.65 -6.15 13.14
N ASN A 72 16.93 -6.56 14.18
CA ASN A 72 17.14 -7.83 14.87
C ASN A 72 17.26 -8.99 13.85
N PRO A 73 18.33 -9.79 13.87
CA PRO A 73 18.57 -10.80 12.84
C PRO A 73 17.43 -11.81 12.68
N ALA A 74 16.80 -12.25 13.77
CA ALA A 74 15.69 -13.20 13.70
C ALA A 74 14.46 -12.58 13.01
N VAL A 75 14.17 -11.31 13.31
CA VAL A 75 13.07 -10.57 12.69
C VAL A 75 13.37 -10.26 11.23
N ARG A 76 14.58 -9.78 10.93
CA ARG A 76 15.07 -9.53 9.58
C ARG A 76 14.95 -10.77 8.70
N ASP A 77 15.52 -11.90 9.15
CA ASP A 77 15.58 -13.12 8.37
C ASP A 77 14.16 -13.67 8.12
N ARG A 78 13.28 -13.59 9.13
CA ARG A 78 11.88 -14.01 8.98
C ARG A 78 11.13 -13.11 8.01
N LEU A 79 11.19 -11.80 8.19
CA LEU A 79 10.48 -10.83 7.34
C LEU A 79 10.93 -10.90 5.88
N VAL A 80 12.23 -11.01 5.62
CA VAL A 80 12.70 -11.13 4.24
C VAL A 80 12.18 -12.44 3.64
N LYS A 81 12.14 -13.55 4.38
CA LYS A 81 11.56 -14.81 3.90
C LYS A 81 10.06 -14.68 3.62
N THR A 82 9.26 -14.18 4.58
CA THR A 82 7.80 -14.08 4.42
C THR A 82 7.41 -13.05 3.36
N PHE A 83 8.10 -11.91 3.30
CA PHE A 83 7.76 -10.85 2.36
C PHE A 83 8.32 -11.11 0.96
N LEU A 84 9.62 -11.35 0.81
CA LEU A 84 10.26 -11.49 -0.51
C LEU A 84 9.96 -12.85 -1.14
N ILE A 85 10.06 -13.95 -0.39
CA ILE A 85 9.90 -15.29 -0.94
C ILE A 85 8.42 -15.65 -1.03
N GLU A 86 7.73 -15.70 0.10
CA GLU A 86 6.33 -16.15 0.13
C GLU A 86 5.40 -15.12 -0.50
N GLY A 87 5.41 -13.86 -0.03
CA GLY A 87 4.51 -12.80 -0.46
C GLY A 87 4.77 -12.21 -1.85
N ASN A 88 5.88 -12.55 -2.50
CA ASN A 88 6.20 -12.05 -3.83
C ASN A 88 6.60 -13.19 -4.78
N LEU A 89 7.79 -13.78 -4.64
CA LEU A 89 8.34 -14.72 -5.64
C LEU A 89 7.49 -15.97 -5.85
N LEU A 90 6.94 -16.55 -4.78
CA LEU A 90 6.07 -17.73 -4.84
C LEU A 90 4.58 -17.38 -5.00
N ALA A 91 4.14 -16.29 -4.38
CA ALA A 91 2.76 -15.81 -4.48
C ALA A 91 2.38 -15.33 -5.88
N TRP A 92 3.25 -14.57 -6.55
CA TRP A 92 2.89 -13.86 -7.78
C TRP A 92 2.46 -14.80 -8.93
N PRO A 93 3.18 -15.88 -9.26
CA PRO A 93 2.72 -16.81 -10.29
C PRO A 93 1.39 -17.48 -9.95
N LYS A 94 1.14 -17.74 -8.65
CA LYS A 94 -0.13 -18.27 -8.19
C LYS A 94 -1.26 -17.26 -8.37
N GLN A 95 -1.05 -16.00 -7.98
CA GLN A 95 -2.02 -14.92 -8.17
C GLN A 95 -2.34 -14.72 -9.66
N GLU A 96 -1.34 -14.67 -10.54
CA GLU A 96 -1.53 -14.56 -11.99
C GLU A 96 -2.40 -15.70 -12.51
N ALA A 97 -2.10 -16.94 -12.12
CA ALA A 97 -2.89 -18.10 -12.50
C ALA A 97 -4.34 -18.04 -11.97
N MET A 98 -4.55 -17.53 -10.76
CA MET A 98 -5.90 -17.36 -10.20
C MET A 98 -6.69 -16.23 -10.88
N ARG A 99 -6.04 -15.11 -11.22
CA ARG A 99 -6.64 -14.01 -12.01
C ARG A 99 -7.11 -14.52 -13.37
N ASP A 100 -6.28 -15.30 -14.05
CA ASP A 100 -6.63 -15.91 -15.34
C ASP A 100 -7.72 -16.97 -15.22
N LYS A 101 -7.64 -17.84 -14.19
CA LYS A 101 -8.61 -18.91 -13.96
C LYS A 101 -10.01 -18.37 -13.65
N TYR A 102 -10.11 -17.42 -12.73
CA TYR A 102 -11.39 -16.92 -12.24
C TYR A 102 -11.90 -15.68 -12.98
N ARG A 103 -11.08 -15.11 -13.86
CA ARG A 103 -11.42 -13.92 -14.66
C ARG A 103 -11.89 -12.75 -13.80
N CYS A 104 -11.21 -12.56 -12.68
CA CYS A 104 -11.39 -11.44 -11.77
C CYS A 104 -10.03 -11.01 -11.22
N ASN A 105 -10.02 -9.89 -10.51
CA ASN A 105 -8.85 -9.44 -9.79
C ASN A 105 -8.54 -10.37 -8.59
N ILE A 106 -7.26 -10.54 -8.27
CA ILE A 106 -6.77 -11.22 -7.07
C ILE A 106 -5.72 -10.30 -6.44
N PRO A 107 -5.90 -9.84 -5.20
CA PRO A 107 -5.06 -8.80 -4.62
C PRO A 107 -3.71 -9.35 -4.17
N TRP A 108 -2.71 -8.47 -4.18
CA TRP A 108 -1.42 -8.71 -3.54
C TRP A 108 -1.51 -8.60 -2.01
N ALA A 109 -2.29 -7.62 -1.53
CA ALA A 109 -2.54 -7.41 -0.11
C ALA A 109 -4.03 -7.25 0.20
N ILE A 110 -4.45 -7.68 1.38
CA ILE A 110 -5.81 -7.42 1.90
C ILE A 110 -5.70 -6.46 3.07
N LEU A 111 -6.34 -5.30 2.96
CA LEU A 111 -6.57 -4.41 4.09
C LEU A 111 -7.80 -4.90 4.86
N MET A 112 -7.70 -4.99 6.18
CA MET A 112 -8.84 -5.33 7.03
C MET A 112 -8.85 -4.52 8.31
N ASP A 113 -10.05 -4.19 8.78
CA ASP A 113 -10.30 -3.45 10.01
C ASP A 113 -10.70 -4.42 11.11
N PRO A 114 -9.78 -4.79 12.04
CA PRO A 114 -10.13 -5.68 13.14
C PRO A 114 -11.21 -5.07 14.05
N THR A 115 -11.25 -3.74 14.10
CA THR A 115 -12.18 -2.97 14.94
C THR A 115 -12.31 -1.55 14.41
N SER A 116 -13.50 -0.95 14.58
CA SER A 116 -13.72 0.48 14.39
C SER A 116 -13.37 1.32 15.64
N ALA A 117 -13.05 0.66 16.77
CA ALA A 117 -12.69 1.33 18.01
C ALA A 117 -11.31 2.01 17.91
N CYS A 118 -11.22 3.28 18.28
CA CYS A 118 -9.97 4.04 18.33
C CYS A 118 -9.84 4.77 19.66
N ASN A 119 -8.61 4.89 20.16
CA ASN A 119 -8.30 5.64 21.38
C ASN A 119 -7.91 7.11 21.12
N LEU A 120 -7.98 7.59 19.87
CA LEU A 120 -7.82 8.99 19.46
C LEU A 120 -9.06 9.51 18.73
N ARG A 121 -9.19 10.84 18.60
CA ARG A 121 -10.30 11.52 17.91
C ARG A 121 -9.79 12.48 16.84
N CYS A 122 -9.17 11.96 15.79
CA CYS A 122 -8.46 12.76 14.79
C CYS A 122 -9.41 13.59 13.91
N THR A 123 -9.02 14.82 13.58
CA THR A 123 -9.74 15.66 12.62
C THR A 123 -9.66 15.07 11.21
N GLY A 124 -10.81 14.94 10.54
CA GLY A 124 -10.90 14.35 9.19
C GLY A 124 -10.56 12.86 9.14
N CYS A 125 -10.86 12.10 10.19
CA CYS A 125 -10.69 10.65 10.20
C CYS A 125 -11.81 9.97 9.41
N TRP A 126 -11.46 9.08 8.48
CA TRP A 126 -12.40 8.25 7.74
C TRP A 126 -12.61 6.86 8.37
N ALA A 127 -11.70 6.42 9.25
CA ALA A 127 -11.58 5.02 9.65
C ALA A 127 -12.14 4.71 11.05
N ALA A 128 -12.17 5.70 11.95
CA ALA A 128 -12.58 5.49 13.33
C ALA A 128 -14.08 5.77 13.51
N GLU A 129 -14.74 4.90 14.28
CA GLU A 129 -16.17 5.05 14.56
C GLU A 129 -16.50 5.33 16.01
N TYR A 130 -16.54 6.62 16.34
CA TYR A 130 -16.86 7.14 17.66
C TYR A 130 -18.28 6.79 18.11
N GLY A 131 -18.41 5.65 18.80
CA GLY A 131 -19.67 5.19 19.41
C GLY A 131 -20.27 3.94 18.76
N HIS A 132 -19.77 3.53 17.59
CA HIS A 132 -20.16 2.29 16.91
C HIS A 132 -18.97 1.32 16.94
N GLN A 133 -18.90 0.44 17.93
CA GLN A 133 -17.79 -0.51 18.08
C GLN A 133 -18.07 -1.80 17.31
N GLN A 134 -17.94 -1.75 15.99
CA GLN A 134 -17.96 -2.94 15.14
C GLN A 134 -16.62 -3.66 15.20
N ASN A 135 -16.68 -4.98 15.01
CA ASN A 135 -15.54 -5.87 15.17
C ASN A 135 -15.70 -7.07 14.24
N LEU A 136 -14.62 -7.42 13.55
CA LEU A 136 -14.44 -8.77 13.00
C LEU A 136 -14.01 -9.70 14.14
N SER A 137 -14.71 -10.79 14.34
CA SER A 137 -14.28 -11.85 15.25
C SER A 137 -12.90 -12.41 14.84
N TYR A 138 -12.24 -13.07 15.79
CA TYR A 138 -10.97 -13.74 15.51
C TYR A 138 -11.09 -14.73 14.33
N ASP A 139 -12.16 -15.54 14.35
CA ASP A 139 -12.39 -16.59 13.36
C ASP A 139 -12.68 -16.00 11.96
N GLU A 140 -13.31 -14.82 11.89
CA GLU A 140 -13.49 -14.10 10.61
C GLU A 140 -12.13 -13.62 10.06
N LEU A 141 -11.28 -13.03 10.90
CA LEU A 141 -9.94 -12.59 10.50
C LEU A 141 -9.07 -13.77 10.03
N ASP A 142 -9.06 -14.87 10.79
CA ASP A 142 -8.38 -16.12 10.41
C ASP A 142 -8.91 -16.68 9.07
N SER A 143 -10.24 -16.73 8.92
CA SER A 143 -10.89 -17.21 7.70
C SER A 143 -10.51 -16.37 6.48
N ILE A 144 -10.47 -15.04 6.60
CA ILE A 144 -10.01 -14.14 5.53
C ILE A 144 -8.58 -14.47 5.12
N ILE A 145 -7.68 -14.68 6.10
CA ILE A 145 -6.27 -15.00 5.82
C ILE A 145 -6.15 -16.36 5.12
N ARG A 146 -6.84 -17.39 5.61
CA ARG A 146 -6.87 -18.71 4.95
C ARG A 146 -7.38 -18.64 3.51
N GLN A 147 -8.48 -17.93 3.27
CA GLN A 147 -9.03 -17.77 1.92
C GLN A 147 -8.08 -16.97 1.01
N GLY A 148 -7.44 -15.92 1.54
CA GLY A 148 -6.45 -15.13 0.81
C GLY A 148 -5.23 -15.96 0.41
N THR A 149 -4.66 -16.73 1.34
CA THR A 149 -3.50 -17.59 1.06
C THR A 149 -3.85 -18.69 0.05
N GLU A 150 -5.08 -19.22 0.04
CA GLU A 150 -5.58 -20.13 -0.99
C GLU A 150 -5.58 -19.49 -2.40
N LEU A 151 -5.89 -18.21 -2.52
CA LEU A 151 -5.83 -17.42 -3.76
C LEU A 151 -4.42 -16.91 -4.10
N GLY A 152 -3.51 -16.91 -3.14
CA GLY A 152 -2.11 -16.50 -3.30
C GLY A 152 -1.79 -15.12 -2.69
N THR A 153 -2.65 -14.57 -1.83
CA THR A 153 -2.40 -13.35 -1.05
C THR A 153 -1.74 -13.72 0.28
N TYR A 154 -0.63 -13.08 0.63
CA TYR A 154 0.15 -13.38 1.86
C TYR A 154 0.53 -12.11 2.64
N VAL A 155 0.07 -10.95 2.17
CA VAL A 155 0.29 -9.66 2.82
C VAL A 155 -1.03 -9.15 3.34
N TYR A 156 -1.08 -8.88 4.64
CA TYR A 156 -2.27 -8.41 5.32
C TYR A 156 -1.96 -7.12 6.03
N ILE A 157 -2.84 -6.14 5.86
CA ILE A 157 -2.64 -4.79 6.35
C ILE A 157 -3.80 -4.45 7.28
N TYR A 158 -3.49 -4.12 8.52
CA TYR A 158 -4.48 -3.73 9.51
C TYR A 158 -4.67 -2.22 9.51
N THR A 159 -5.93 -1.78 9.48
CA THR A 159 -6.35 -0.37 9.65
C THR A 159 -7.64 -0.32 10.49
N GLY A 160 -8.50 0.69 10.29
CA GLY A 160 -9.77 0.88 10.98
C GLY A 160 -9.64 1.97 12.04
N GLY A 161 -10.21 1.75 13.22
CA GLY A 161 -10.02 2.63 14.36
C GLY A 161 -8.55 2.66 14.81
N GLU A 162 -8.18 1.84 15.78
CA GLU A 162 -6.79 1.57 16.14
C GLU A 162 -6.58 0.05 16.25
N PRO A 163 -5.90 -0.59 15.29
CA PRO A 163 -5.68 -2.04 15.29
C PRO A 163 -5.09 -2.57 16.60
N LEU A 164 -4.17 -1.83 17.24
CA LEU A 164 -3.48 -2.30 18.43
C LEU A 164 -4.38 -2.35 19.69
N VAL A 165 -5.62 -1.85 19.62
CA VAL A 165 -6.66 -2.18 20.63
C VAL A 165 -6.88 -3.70 20.69
N ARG A 166 -6.69 -4.40 19.56
CA ARG A 166 -6.81 -5.86 19.43
C ARG A 166 -5.46 -6.55 19.30
N LYS A 167 -4.38 -5.97 19.83
CA LYS A 167 -3.01 -6.51 19.67
C LYS A 167 -2.85 -8.00 20.01
N ARG A 168 -3.59 -8.53 20.98
CA ARG A 168 -3.56 -9.96 21.32
C ARG A 168 -4.06 -10.86 20.18
N ASP A 169 -5.14 -10.47 19.52
CA ASP A 169 -5.68 -11.21 18.37
C ASP A 169 -4.69 -11.13 17.20
N LEU A 170 -4.16 -9.95 16.91
CA LEU A 170 -3.21 -9.74 15.81
C LEU A 170 -1.93 -10.55 15.99
N VAL A 171 -1.39 -10.57 17.21
CA VAL A 171 -0.22 -11.38 17.57
C VAL A 171 -0.51 -12.87 17.40
N LYS A 172 -1.71 -13.34 17.80
CA LYS A 172 -2.10 -14.74 17.62
C LYS A 172 -2.25 -15.12 16.14
N LEU A 173 -2.81 -14.23 15.31
CA LEU A 173 -2.87 -14.43 13.85
C LEU A 173 -1.47 -14.52 13.23
N CYS A 174 -0.52 -13.73 13.73
CA CYS A 174 0.88 -13.81 13.29
C CYS A 174 1.51 -15.19 13.57
N GLU A 175 1.16 -15.82 14.69
CA GLU A 175 1.62 -17.17 15.05
C GLU A 175 0.96 -18.26 14.19
N GLU A 176 -0.34 -18.12 13.92
CA GLU A 176 -1.12 -19.09 13.13
C GLU A 176 -0.78 -19.04 11.64
N HIS A 177 -0.36 -17.88 11.12
CA HIS A 177 -0.03 -17.65 9.71
C HIS A 177 1.41 -17.17 9.54
N PRO A 178 2.40 -17.98 9.90
CA PRO A 178 3.77 -17.51 10.04
C PRO A 178 4.45 -17.31 8.66
N ASP A 179 3.85 -17.79 7.56
CA ASP A 179 4.24 -17.55 6.17
C ASP A 179 3.68 -16.23 5.60
N CYS A 180 2.78 -15.58 6.32
CA CYS A 180 2.22 -14.29 5.96
C CYS A 180 3.00 -13.13 6.59
N THR A 181 2.94 -11.97 5.96
CA THR A 181 3.47 -10.71 6.49
C THR A 181 2.33 -9.78 6.87
N PHE A 182 2.43 -9.22 8.06
CA PHE A 182 1.42 -8.33 8.63
C PHE A 182 1.98 -6.92 8.76
N LEU A 183 1.26 -5.94 8.22
CA LEU A 183 1.55 -4.52 8.44
C LEU A 183 0.37 -3.90 9.19
N SER A 184 0.62 -2.92 10.05
CA SER A 184 -0.45 -2.22 10.77
C SER A 184 -0.26 -0.72 10.72
N PHE A 185 -1.23 -0.01 10.14
CA PHE A 185 -1.33 1.44 10.31
C PHE A 185 -1.81 1.72 11.74
N THR A 186 -0.96 2.36 12.53
CA THR A 186 -1.23 2.60 13.96
C THR A 186 -0.90 4.04 14.34
N ASN A 187 -1.63 4.57 15.31
CA ASN A 187 -1.32 5.82 15.99
C ASN A 187 -0.16 5.68 17.00
N ALA A 188 0.40 4.48 17.15
CA ALA A 188 1.56 4.11 17.95
C ALA A 188 1.42 4.31 19.47
N THR A 189 0.28 4.80 19.96
CA THR A 189 0.11 5.09 21.39
C THR A 189 0.06 3.85 22.27
N LEU A 190 -0.25 2.69 21.69
CA LEU A 190 -0.34 1.39 22.35
C LEU A 190 0.88 0.49 22.14
N ILE A 191 1.94 1.02 21.50
CA ILE A 191 3.24 0.35 21.38
C ILE A 191 3.97 0.52 22.72
N ASP A 192 4.09 -0.60 23.43
CA ASP A 192 4.75 -0.74 24.71
C ASP A 192 5.80 -1.86 24.67
N GLU A 193 6.53 -2.03 25.78
CA GLU A 193 7.60 -3.02 25.90
C GLU A 193 7.08 -4.46 25.74
N GLU A 194 5.87 -4.74 26.21
CA GLU A 194 5.22 -6.04 26.03
C GLU A 194 4.98 -6.33 24.56
N PHE A 195 4.40 -5.38 23.83
CA PHE A 195 4.16 -5.53 22.41
C PHE A 195 5.46 -5.66 21.59
N CYS A 196 6.53 -4.95 21.98
CA CYS A 196 7.84 -5.14 21.33
C CYS A 196 8.37 -6.57 21.50
N ARG A 197 8.20 -7.18 22.68
CA ARG A 197 8.55 -8.60 22.89
C ARG A 197 7.68 -9.53 22.06
N ASP A 198 6.39 -9.24 21.91
CA ASP A 198 5.52 -10.01 21.03
C ASP A 198 5.97 -9.92 19.57
N MET A 199 6.34 -8.73 19.08
CA MET A 199 6.87 -8.53 17.73
C MET A 199 8.17 -9.31 17.49
N LEU A 200 9.09 -9.32 18.46
CA LEU A 200 10.32 -10.12 18.39
C LEU A 200 10.01 -11.62 18.30
N ARG A 201 8.97 -12.08 19.02
CA ARG A 201 8.55 -13.48 19.04
C ARG A 201 7.92 -13.91 17.71
N VAL A 202 7.01 -13.12 17.16
CA VAL A 202 6.29 -13.50 15.91
C VAL A 202 7.10 -13.20 14.65
N ALA A 203 7.92 -12.15 14.68
CA ALA A 203 8.90 -11.82 13.64
C ALA A 203 8.33 -11.61 12.22
N ASN A 204 7.02 -11.40 12.08
CA ASN A 204 6.34 -11.15 10.80
C ASN A 204 5.33 -9.97 10.84
N PHE A 205 5.46 -9.08 11.82
CA PHE A 205 4.60 -7.90 12.02
C PHE A 205 5.40 -6.59 11.92
N ILE A 206 4.91 -5.63 11.13
CA ILE A 206 5.57 -4.34 10.87
C ILE A 206 4.58 -3.18 11.14
N PRO A 207 4.85 -2.30 12.12
CA PRO A 207 4.08 -1.07 12.30
C PRO A 207 4.39 -0.02 11.22
N ALA A 208 3.36 0.64 10.73
CA ALA A 208 3.44 1.89 9.97
C ALA A 208 2.84 3.01 10.83
N ILE A 209 3.72 3.82 11.43
CA ILE A 209 3.36 4.80 12.45
C ILE A 209 2.79 6.06 11.79
N SER A 210 1.60 6.45 12.22
CA SER A 210 0.93 7.62 11.66
C SER A 210 1.49 8.93 12.24
N VAL A 211 2.01 9.81 11.39
CA VAL A 211 2.55 11.13 11.76
C VAL A 211 2.36 12.14 10.61
N GLU A 212 2.00 13.38 10.91
CA GLU A 212 1.57 14.40 9.92
C GLU A 212 2.62 15.48 9.63
N GLY A 213 3.85 15.27 10.10
CA GLY A 213 4.89 16.28 10.16
C GLY A 213 5.44 16.40 11.57
N PHE A 214 5.98 17.56 11.91
CA PHE A 214 6.46 17.84 13.26
C PHE A 214 5.30 18.00 14.27
N GLU A 215 5.64 18.36 15.51
CA GLU A 215 4.73 18.38 16.66
C GLU A 215 3.45 19.17 16.40
N GLU A 216 3.57 20.40 15.88
CA GLU A 216 2.42 21.26 15.60
C GLU A 216 1.42 20.59 14.63
N ALA A 217 1.92 20.07 13.49
CA ALA A 217 1.07 19.43 12.48
C ALA A 217 0.42 18.13 12.99
N THR A 218 1.20 17.31 13.71
CA THR A 218 0.72 16.04 14.26
C THR A 218 -0.32 16.25 15.35
N ASP A 219 -0.03 17.12 16.32
CA ASP A 219 -0.92 17.33 17.45
C ASP A 219 -2.18 18.11 17.05
N ALA A 220 -2.10 19.04 16.08
CA ALA A 220 -3.27 19.75 15.57
C ALA A 220 -4.32 18.80 14.97
N ARG A 221 -3.87 17.72 14.32
CA ARG A 221 -4.80 16.73 13.73
C ARG A 221 -5.18 15.63 14.71
N ARG A 222 -4.22 15.08 15.46
CA ARG A 222 -4.40 13.83 16.23
C ARG A 222 -4.65 14.05 17.72
N GLY A 223 -4.49 15.28 18.20
CA GLY A 223 -4.65 15.67 19.59
C GLY A 223 -3.31 15.86 20.30
N VAL A 224 -3.31 16.80 21.26
CA VAL A 224 -2.12 17.23 22.01
C VAL A 224 -1.39 16.07 22.69
N GLY A 225 -0.06 16.04 22.55
CA GLY A 225 0.84 15.04 23.10
C GLY A 225 0.95 13.77 22.26
N THR A 226 0.38 13.73 21.06
CA THR A 226 0.46 12.55 20.17
C THR A 226 1.86 12.42 19.58
N TYR A 227 2.47 13.52 19.13
CA TYR A 227 3.82 13.54 18.60
C TYR A 227 4.84 12.98 19.61
N ALA A 228 4.76 13.38 20.88
CA ALA A 228 5.61 12.86 21.94
C ALA A 228 5.43 11.34 22.15
N LYS A 229 4.20 10.82 22.03
CA LYS A 229 3.91 9.38 22.11
C LYS A 229 4.48 8.62 20.92
N VAL A 230 4.35 9.17 19.71
CA VAL A 230 4.96 8.63 18.48
C VAL A 230 6.47 8.53 18.64
N GLY A 231 7.15 9.60 19.07
CA GLY A 231 8.59 9.58 19.28
C GLY A 231 9.04 8.55 20.33
N ARG A 232 8.25 8.33 21.39
CA ARG A 232 8.52 7.26 22.36
C ARG A 232 8.44 5.87 21.72
N ALA A 233 7.39 5.62 20.94
CA ALA A 233 7.19 4.34 20.26
C ALA A 233 8.31 4.04 19.26
N MET A 234 8.71 5.02 18.44
CA MET A 234 9.83 4.90 17.50
C MET A 234 11.15 4.57 18.20
N ARG A 235 11.47 5.26 19.31
CA ARG A 235 12.65 4.94 20.13
C ARG A 235 12.60 3.52 20.67
N LEU A 236 11.43 3.06 21.10
CA LEU A 236 11.25 1.71 21.63
C LEU A 236 11.52 0.66 20.54
N LEU A 237 10.86 0.77 19.40
CA LEU A 237 11.05 -0.13 18.26
C LEU A 237 12.52 -0.16 17.80
N LYS A 238 13.14 1.01 17.65
CA LYS A 238 14.56 1.13 17.29
C LYS A 238 15.46 0.43 18.31
N SER A 239 15.21 0.59 19.61
CA SER A 239 16.03 -0.02 20.67
C SER A 239 15.96 -1.56 20.70
N HIS A 240 14.86 -2.14 20.20
CA HIS A 240 14.70 -3.59 20.05
C HIS A 240 15.14 -4.12 18.67
N GLY A 241 15.61 -3.25 17.77
CA GLY A 241 15.92 -3.61 16.39
C GLY A 241 14.67 -4.08 15.62
N LEU A 242 13.49 -3.54 15.93
CA LEU A 242 12.26 -3.87 15.23
C LEU A 242 12.08 -2.93 14.03
N PRO A 243 11.77 -3.45 12.83
CA PRO A 243 11.58 -2.61 11.65
C PRO A 243 10.21 -1.93 11.71
N PHE A 244 10.15 -0.68 11.28
CA PHE A 244 8.91 0.07 11.16
C PHE A 244 9.00 1.12 10.06
N GLY A 245 7.82 1.52 9.61
CA GLY A 245 7.65 2.63 8.69
C GLY A 245 6.83 3.76 9.29
N VAL A 246 6.59 4.76 8.47
CA VAL A 246 5.70 5.88 8.74
C VAL A 246 4.55 5.88 7.73
N SER A 247 3.41 6.39 8.14
CA SER A 247 2.28 6.73 7.27
C SER A 247 1.92 8.21 7.47
N CYS A 248 2.02 8.99 6.42
CA CYS A 248 1.73 10.41 6.40
C CYS A 248 0.48 10.65 5.58
N CYS A 249 -0.50 11.36 6.15
CA CYS A 249 -1.61 11.90 5.37
C CYS A 249 -1.44 13.41 5.24
N TYR A 250 -1.21 13.87 4.01
CA TYR A 250 -1.04 15.29 3.70
C TYR A 250 -2.37 15.95 3.32
N THR A 251 -2.56 17.17 3.78
CA THR A 251 -3.71 18.06 3.59
C THR A 251 -3.20 19.39 3.04
N SER A 252 -4.12 20.29 2.66
CA SER A 252 -3.78 21.68 2.35
C SER A 252 -3.00 22.40 3.45
N ALA A 253 -3.17 21.98 4.71
CA ALA A 253 -2.59 22.63 5.89
C ALA A 253 -1.17 22.14 6.24
N ASN A 254 -0.80 20.90 5.91
CA ASN A 254 0.50 20.32 6.29
C ASN A 254 1.35 19.84 5.11
N ALA A 255 0.88 19.99 3.85
CA ALA A 255 1.61 19.53 2.66
C ALA A 255 3.07 20.02 2.66
N ASP A 256 3.32 21.27 3.05
CA ASP A 256 4.67 21.83 3.11
C ASP A 256 5.56 21.20 4.19
N SER A 257 4.97 20.79 5.32
CA SER A 257 5.72 20.07 6.37
C SER A 257 6.11 18.68 5.88
N ILE A 258 5.24 18.00 5.13
CA ILE A 258 5.53 16.69 4.54
C ILE A 258 6.54 16.82 3.39
N ALA A 259 6.47 17.89 2.59
CA ALA A 259 7.41 18.24 1.52
C ALA A 259 8.70 18.93 2.04
N SER A 260 9.26 18.42 3.13
CA SER A 260 10.48 18.98 3.70
C SER A 260 11.57 17.92 3.84
N GLU A 261 12.78 18.28 3.42
CA GLU A 261 13.96 17.41 3.61
C GLU A 261 14.22 17.17 5.09
N GLU A 262 14.01 18.17 5.94
CA GLU A 262 14.18 18.08 7.39
C GLU A 262 13.28 16.98 7.99
N PHE A 263 12.03 16.87 7.51
CA PHE A 263 11.14 15.80 7.97
C PHE A 263 11.58 14.42 7.48
N PHE A 264 12.11 14.33 6.26
CA PHE A 264 12.68 13.08 5.74
C PHE A 264 13.92 12.65 6.51
N ASP A 265 14.82 13.59 6.80
CA ASP A 265 16.03 13.35 7.60
C ASP A 265 15.64 12.96 9.03
N TRP A 266 14.64 13.62 9.63
CA TRP A 266 14.10 13.23 10.93
C TRP A 266 13.57 11.79 10.93
N MET A 267 12.78 11.39 9.91
CA MET A 267 12.29 10.00 9.79
C MET A 267 13.45 9.01 9.75
N ILE A 268 14.46 9.29 8.92
CA ILE A 268 15.68 8.47 8.81
C ILE A 268 16.38 8.35 10.16
N ASP A 269 16.57 9.45 10.88
CA ASP A 269 17.22 9.48 12.19
C ASP A 269 16.43 8.71 13.25
N GLN A 270 15.11 8.76 13.19
CA GLN A 270 14.24 7.95 14.07
C GLN A 270 14.35 6.45 13.78
N GLY A 271 14.94 6.02 12.65
CA GLY A 271 15.07 4.61 12.27
C GLY A 271 14.01 4.12 11.29
N VAL A 272 13.23 5.03 10.70
CA VAL A 272 12.19 4.68 9.72
C VAL A 272 12.83 4.09 8.46
N LEU A 273 12.27 2.98 7.97
CA LEU A 273 12.73 2.29 6.76
C LEU A 273 11.90 2.62 5.52
N PHE A 274 10.60 2.88 5.71
CA PHE A 274 9.69 3.22 4.62
C PHE A 274 8.64 4.25 5.07
N CYS A 275 8.11 5.02 4.12
CA CYS A 275 7.06 6.01 4.36
C CYS A 275 5.94 5.86 3.33
N TRP A 276 4.72 5.62 3.78
CA TRP A 276 3.51 5.76 2.98
C TRP A 276 3.04 7.21 3.00
N ILE A 277 2.74 7.76 1.83
CA ILE A 277 2.30 9.14 1.66
C ILE A 277 0.91 9.09 1.01
N PHE A 278 -0.09 9.57 1.74
CA PHE A 278 -1.49 9.57 1.34
C PHE A 278 -1.99 11.01 1.21
N THR A 279 -2.70 11.32 0.13
CA THR A 279 -3.50 12.55 0.08
C THR A 279 -4.71 12.42 0.99
N TYR A 280 -5.12 13.51 1.61
CA TYR A 280 -6.43 13.59 2.24
C TYR A 280 -7.53 13.38 1.21
N MET A 281 -8.51 12.54 1.54
CA MET A 281 -9.75 12.34 0.80
C MET A 281 -10.93 12.71 1.70
N PRO A 282 -11.94 13.45 1.21
CA PRO A 282 -13.06 13.91 2.02
C PRO A 282 -14.11 12.79 2.18
N VAL A 283 -13.72 11.62 2.69
CA VAL A 283 -14.62 10.48 2.90
C VAL A 283 -15.57 10.75 4.07
N GLY A 284 -16.86 10.56 3.85
CA GLY A 284 -17.92 10.79 4.84
C GLY A 284 -18.64 12.11 4.62
N ALA A 285 -19.95 12.13 4.91
CA ALA A 285 -20.84 13.25 4.57
C ALA A 285 -20.44 14.60 5.20
N ASP A 286 -19.78 14.58 6.36
CA ASP A 286 -19.36 15.78 7.10
C ASP A 286 -17.84 16.03 6.99
N ALA A 287 -17.18 15.43 6.00
CA ALA A 287 -15.74 15.56 5.81
C ALA A 287 -15.34 16.97 5.34
N PRO A 288 -14.33 17.61 5.98
CA PRO A 288 -13.88 18.96 5.65
C PRO A 288 -13.15 19.01 4.30
N THR A 289 -13.82 19.52 3.26
CA THR A 289 -13.25 19.64 1.91
C THR A 289 -12.14 20.69 1.83
N GLU A 290 -12.08 21.65 2.77
CA GLU A 290 -11.01 22.63 2.87
C GLU A 290 -9.63 22.02 3.17
N LEU A 291 -9.60 20.78 3.68
CA LEU A 291 -8.35 20.03 3.89
C LEU A 291 -7.83 19.35 2.62
N MET A 292 -8.60 19.32 1.54
CA MET A 292 -8.11 18.81 0.26
C MET A 292 -7.01 19.72 -0.29
N VAL A 293 -5.95 19.10 -0.80
CA VAL A 293 -4.84 19.86 -1.38
C VAL A 293 -5.24 20.55 -2.67
N ARG A 294 -4.65 21.72 -2.91
CA ARG A 294 -4.66 22.37 -4.22
C ARG A 294 -3.71 21.68 -5.19
N ALA A 295 -3.93 21.88 -6.49
CA ALA A 295 -3.09 21.26 -7.52
C ALA A 295 -1.59 21.65 -7.45
N ASP A 296 -1.26 22.88 -7.05
CA ASP A 296 0.13 23.35 -6.87
C ASP A 296 0.83 22.61 -5.72
N GLN A 297 0.13 22.36 -4.62
CA GLN A 297 0.65 21.59 -3.48
C GLN A 297 0.87 20.12 -3.86
N ARG A 298 -0.07 19.52 -4.61
CA ARG A 298 0.06 18.15 -5.11
C ARG A 298 1.24 18.01 -6.07
N GLU A 299 1.42 18.94 -7.01
CA GLU A 299 2.57 18.94 -7.91
C GLU A 299 3.90 19.10 -7.14
N ARG A 300 3.94 19.98 -6.14
CA ARG A 300 5.12 20.12 -5.28
C ARG A 300 5.47 18.80 -4.61
N LEU A 301 4.50 18.11 -4.00
CA LEU A 301 4.74 16.79 -3.40
C LEU A 301 5.21 15.76 -4.43
N TYR A 302 4.56 15.70 -5.59
CA TYR A 302 4.94 14.80 -6.67
C TYR A 302 6.43 14.96 -7.05
N ARG A 303 6.89 16.19 -7.26
CA ARG A 303 8.29 16.46 -7.62
C ARG A 303 9.24 16.19 -6.44
N PHE A 304 8.85 16.62 -5.25
CA PHE A 304 9.65 16.46 -4.04
C PHE A 304 9.89 14.98 -3.70
N VAL A 305 8.83 14.16 -3.65
CA VAL A 305 8.93 12.74 -3.30
C VAL A 305 9.83 12.00 -4.30
N ARG A 306 9.73 12.33 -5.59
CA ARG A 306 10.62 11.75 -6.63
C ARG A 306 12.07 12.14 -6.45
N ALA A 307 12.36 13.43 -6.17
CA ALA A 307 13.71 13.87 -5.86
C ALA A 307 14.27 13.13 -4.62
N MET A 308 13.47 13.02 -3.55
CA MET A 308 13.89 12.34 -2.33
C MET A 308 14.19 10.85 -2.53
N ARG A 309 13.53 10.17 -3.48
CA ARG A 309 13.84 8.76 -3.83
C ARG A 309 15.24 8.57 -4.44
N GLU A 310 15.81 9.62 -5.03
CA GLU A 310 17.17 9.59 -5.57
C GLU A 310 18.23 9.95 -4.51
N GLU A 311 17.83 10.69 -3.47
CA GLU A 311 18.77 11.31 -2.53
C GLU A 311 18.81 10.64 -1.16
N LYS A 312 17.64 10.28 -0.63
CA LYS A 312 17.47 9.89 0.78
C LYS A 312 17.37 8.36 0.91
N PRO A 313 18.01 7.74 1.93
CA PRO A 313 17.91 6.31 2.20
C PRO A 313 16.59 5.97 2.92
N LEU A 314 15.47 6.22 2.24
CA LEU A 314 14.11 6.00 2.75
C LEU A 314 13.21 5.53 1.60
N PHE A 315 12.55 4.38 1.78
CA PHE A 315 11.63 3.87 0.76
C PHE A 315 10.27 4.58 0.86
N THR A 316 9.96 5.46 -0.08
CA THR A 316 8.70 6.20 -0.08
C THR A 316 7.70 5.64 -1.08
N LEU A 317 6.43 5.57 -0.68
CA LEU A 317 5.30 5.13 -1.49
C LEU A 317 4.29 6.28 -1.56
N ASP A 318 4.06 6.85 -2.74
CA ASP A 318 3.08 7.92 -2.93
C ASP A 318 1.80 7.31 -3.52
N PHE A 319 0.82 7.09 -2.65
CA PHE A 319 -0.39 6.36 -2.98
C PHE A 319 -1.17 7.00 -4.14
N GLN A 320 -1.13 8.33 -4.25
CA GLN A 320 -1.92 9.04 -5.26
C GLN A 320 -1.14 9.31 -6.55
N ASN A 321 0.18 9.51 -6.47
CA ASN A 321 0.97 9.96 -7.61
C ASN A 321 1.87 8.87 -8.25
N ASP A 322 1.87 7.65 -7.72
CA ASP A 322 2.63 6.53 -8.29
C ASP A 322 1.88 5.68 -9.32
N GLY A 323 0.70 6.12 -9.78
CA GLY A 323 -0.14 5.37 -10.71
C GLY A 323 0.61 4.89 -11.97
N GLU A 324 1.55 5.68 -12.49
CA GLU A 324 2.36 5.31 -13.66
C GLU A 324 3.37 4.17 -13.40
N PHE A 325 3.73 3.90 -12.14
CA PHE A 325 4.63 2.79 -11.79
C PHE A 325 3.87 1.47 -11.57
N VAL A 326 2.56 1.54 -11.33
CA VAL A 326 1.70 0.39 -10.99
C VAL A 326 0.56 0.18 -11.99
N GLY A 327 0.56 0.91 -13.12
CA GLY A 327 -0.42 0.75 -14.19
C GLY A 327 -1.82 1.28 -13.85
N GLY A 328 -1.91 2.36 -13.08
CA GLY A 328 -3.16 3.03 -12.71
C GLY A 328 -3.68 2.66 -11.32
N CYS A 329 -4.99 2.76 -11.11
CA CYS A 329 -5.64 2.41 -9.84
C CYS A 329 -5.30 0.98 -9.41
N ILE A 330 -5.07 0.77 -8.11
CA ILE A 330 -4.78 -0.56 -7.54
C ILE A 330 -5.94 -1.16 -6.73
N ALA A 331 -7.06 -0.45 -6.64
CA ALA A 331 -8.29 -0.85 -5.96
C ALA A 331 -9.06 -1.97 -6.69
N GLY A 332 -10.17 -2.42 -6.11
CA GLY A 332 -11.07 -3.42 -6.70
C GLY A 332 -10.42 -4.80 -6.76
N GLY A 333 -9.53 -5.10 -5.82
CA GLY A 333 -8.75 -6.34 -5.78
C GLY A 333 -7.57 -6.38 -6.73
N ARG A 334 -7.31 -5.34 -7.55
CA ARG A 334 -6.24 -5.38 -8.57
C ARG A 334 -4.87 -5.59 -7.93
N ARG A 335 -4.56 -4.82 -6.88
CA ARG A 335 -3.46 -5.11 -5.94
C ARG A 335 -3.90 -5.13 -4.50
N TYR A 336 -5.02 -4.47 -4.16
CA TYR A 336 -5.59 -4.58 -2.83
C TYR A 336 -7.11 -4.45 -2.82
N LEU A 337 -7.69 -4.82 -1.70
CA LEU A 337 -9.07 -4.53 -1.31
C LEU A 337 -9.13 -4.20 0.17
N HIS A 338 -10.27 -3.68 0.63
CA HIS A 338 -10.54 -3.35 2.02
C HIS A 338 -11.70 -4.21 2.57
N ILE A 339 -11.60 -4.67 3.82
CA ILE A 339 -12.70 -5.30 4.55
C ILE A 339 -12.90 -4.53 5.86
N ASN A 340 -14.01 -3.83 5.98
CA ASN A 340 -14.28 -2.98 7.14
C ASN A 340 -14.65 -3.80 8.39
N ALA A 341 -14.81 -3.14 9.54
CA ALA A 341 -15.10 -3.81 10.81
C ALA A 341 -16.51 -4.44 10.89
N ALA A 342 -17.42 -4.08 9.99
CA ALA A 342 -18.73 -4.71 9.81
C ALA A 342 -18.72 -5.90 8.83
N GLY A 343 -17.57 -6.18 8.19
CA GLY A 343 -17.37 -7.27 7.26
C GLY A 343 -17.69 -6.94 5.81
N ASP A 344 -18.02 -5.69 5.47
CA ASP A 344 -18.24 -5.31 4.08
C ASP A 344 -16.93 -5.32 3.31
N VAL A 345 -16.97 -5.88 2.11
CA VAL A 345 -15.80 -5.99 1.23
C VAL A 345 -15.84 -4.83 0.25
N GLU A 346 -14.93 -3.89 0.41
CA GLU A 346 -14.87 -2.62 -0.31
C GLU A 346 -13.70 -2.62 -1.31
N PRO A 347 -13.85 -2.00 -2.48
CA PRO A 347 -12.81 -2.00 -3.50
C PRO A 347 -11.59 -1.17 -3.06
N CYS A 348 -11.79 -0.15 -2.23
CA CYS A 348 -10.78 0.78 -1.78
C CYS A 348 -11.12 1.24 -0.37
N VAL A 349 -10.09 1.49 0.43
CA VAL A 349 -10.22 2.03 1.78
C VAL A 349 -10.85 3.44 1.83
N PHE A 350 -10.96 4.12 0.69
CA PHE A 350 -11.62 5.42 0.54
C PHE A 350 -12.96 5.32 -0.22
N ALA A 351 -13.39 4.12 -0.59
CA ALA A 351 -14.64 3.88 -1.31
C ALA A 351 -15.54 2.98 -0.46
N HIS A 352 -16.21 3.58 0.54
CA HIS A 352 -17.11 2.91 1.47
C HIS A 352 -18.44 2.53 0.81
N TYR A 353 -18.36 1.65 -0.19
CA TYR A 353 -19.49 1.09 -0.92
C TYR A 353 -19.27 -0.40 -1.15
N SER A 354 -20.30 -1.21 -0.91
CA SER A 354 -20.21 -2.65 -1.15
C SER A 354 -21.56 -3.28 -1.54
N ASN A 355 -21.46 -4.42 -2.20
CA ASN A 355 -22.54 -5.39 -2.42
C ASN A 355 -22.15 -6.81 -1.95
N ALA A 356 -21.09 -6.92 -1.16
CA ALA A 356 -20.60 -8.19 -0.62
C ALA A 356 -20.14 -8.02 0.84
N ASN A 357 -20.61 -8.92 1.71
CA ASN A 357 -20.14 -9.00 3.09
C ASN A 357 -19.46 -10.35 3.33
N ILE A 358 -18.27 -10.36 3.92
CA ILE A 358 -17.43 -11.54 4.11
C ILE A 358 -18.08 -12.60 5.03
N ARG A 359 -19.11 -12.20 5.78
CA ARG A 359 -19.94 -13.09 6.61
C ARG A 359 -20.89 -13.94 5.79
N GLU A 360 -21.23 -13.48 4.58
CA GLU A 360 -22.27 -14.06 3.74
C GLU A 360 -21.68 -14.78 2.52
N VAL A 361 -20.52 -14.33 2.04
CA VAL A 361 -19.89 -14.85 0.82
C VAL A 361 -18.41 -15.18 1.05
N SER A 362 -17.87 -16.06 0.20
CA SER A 362 -16.43 -16.31 0.19
C SER A 362 -15.67 -15.09 -0.33
N LEU A 363 -14.37 -14.98 0.00
CA LEU A 363 -13.49 -13.94 -0.51
C LEU A 363 -13.45 -13.93 -2.06
N LEU A 364 -13.46 -15.12 -2.67
CA LEU A 364 -13.48 -15.24 -4.13
C LEU A 364 -14.80 -14.73 -4.73
N ASP A 365 -15.93 -15.01 -4.08
CA ASP A 365 -17.23 -14.51 -4.53
C ASP A 365 -17.33 -12.99 -4.35
N ALA A 366 -16.76 -12.44 -3.27
CA ALA A 366 -16.66 -10.99 -3.08
C ALA A 366 -15.80 -10.33 -4.17
N LEU A 367 -14.67 -10.94 -4.56
CA LEU A 367 -13.83 -10.48 -5.68
C LEU A 367 -14.52 -10.54 -7.05
N ARG A 368 -15.59 -11.33 -7.17
CA ARG A 368 -16.42 -11.46 -8.37
C ARG A 368 -17.76 -10.73 -8.23
N SER A 369 -17.95 -10.00 -7.15
CA SER A 369 -19.15 -9.21 -6.92
C SER A 369 -19.30 -8.12 -7.98
N PRO A 370 -20.53 -7.63 -8.25
CA PRO A 370 -20.75 -6.67 -9.31
C PRO A 370 -19.88 -5.41 -9.21
N LEU A 371 -19.61 -4.91 -8.00
CA LEU A 371 -18.77 -3.70 -7.84
C LEU A 371 -17.30 -4.00 -8.15
N PHE A 372 -16.77 -5.13 -7.68
CA PHE A 372 -15.39 -5.53 -7.99
C PHE A 372 -15.19 -5.82 -9.49
N MET A 373 -16.20 -6.40 -10.15
CA MET A 373 -16.16 -6.62 -11.59
C MET A 373 -16.24 -5.31 -12.39
N ALA A 374 -17.01 -4.32 -11.93
CA ALA A 374 -17.01 -2.98 -12.52
C ALA A 374 -15.61 -2.33 -12.45
N TYR A 375 -14.90 -2.48 -11.32
CA TYR A 375 -13.49 -2.09 -11.22
C TYR A 375 -12.58 -2.90 -12.15
N TYR A 376 -12.76 -4.22 -12.20
CA TYR A 376 -11.95 -5.10 -13.06
C TYR A 376 -12.04 -4.68 -14.53
N GLU A 377 -13.25 -4.41 -15.02
CA GLU A 377 -13.51 -4.05 -16.41
C GLU A 377 -13.14 -2.61 -16.72
N GLY A 378 -13.42 -1.68 -15.81
CA GLY A 378 -13.17 -0.25 -16.02
C GLY A 378 -11.72 0.20 -15.85
N GLN A 379 -10.84 -0.63 -15.27
CA GLN A 379 -9.43 -0.27 -15.08
C GLN A 379 -8.57 -0.49 -16.34
N PRO A 380 -7.64 0.43 -16.67
CA PRO A 380 -7.42 1.71 -15.99
C PRO A 380 -8.52 2.73 -16.35
N PHE A 381 -8.87 3.59 -15.39
CA PHE A 381 -9.93 4.59 -15.56
C PHE A 381 -9.49 5.81 -16.38
N ASN A 382 -8.19 5.96 -16.65
CA ASN A 382 -7.62 7.05 -17.43
C ASN A 382 -6.32 6.60 -18.11
N ASP A 383 -6.05 7.13 -19.30
CA ASP A 383 -4.79 6.90 -20.00
C ASP A 383 -3.63 7.75 -19.45
N ASN A 384 -3.93 8.89 -18.84
CA ASN A 384 -2.97 9.62 -18.03
C ASN A 384 -2.90 8.98 -16.63
N LEU A 385 -1.86 8.20 -16.35
CA LEU A 385 -1.73 7.47 -15.08
C LEU A 385 -1.33 8.37 -13.88
N LEU A 386 -1.21 9.69 -14.07
CA LEU A 386 -1.25 10.68 -12.97
C LEU A 386 -2.70 11.03 -12.58
N ARG A 387 -3.68 10.42 -13.25
CA ARG A 387 -5.12 10.50 -12.97
C ARG A 387 -5.75 9.11 -12.71
N PRO A 388 -5.18 8.29 -11.81
CA PRO A 388 -5.57 6.89 -11.70
C PRO A 388 -6.90 6.68 -10.97
N CYS A 389 -7.33 7.58 -10.08
CA CYS A 389 -8.38 7.30 -9.11
C CYS A 389 -9.80 7.56 -9.67
N PRO A 390 -10.76 6.65 -9.48
CA PRO A 390 -12.16 6.87 -9.85
C PRO A 390 -12.89 7.87 -8.93
N ILE A 391 -12.22 8.37 -7.88
CA ILE A 391 -12.75 9.37 -6.93
C ILE A 391 -12.14 10.75 -7.21
N LEU A 392 -10.80 10.84 -7.23
CA LEU A 392 -10.10 12.13 -7.21
C LEU A 392 -9.71 12.68 -8.58
N GLU A 393 -9.79 11.90 -9.67
CA GLU A 393 -9.39 12.39 -11.01
C GLU A 393 -10.31 12.03 -12.17
N ASN A 394 -11.25 11.12 -11.95
CA ASN A 394 -12.21 10.66 -12.97
C ASN A 394 -13.63 10.89 -12.45
N GLU A 395 -14.17 12.05 -12.80
CA GLU A 395 -15.47 12.54 -12.33
C GLU A 395 -16.59 11.56 -12.67
N GLY A 396 -17.47 11.29 -11.69
CA GLY A 396 -18.64 10.42 -11.86
C GLY A 396 -18.35 8.91 -11.90
N VAL A 397 -17.11 8.47 -12.15
CA VAL A 397 -16.79 7.05 -12.40
C VAL A 397 -17.13 6.15 -11.21
N LEU A 398 -16.78 6.53 -9.97
CA LEU A 398 -17.19 5.76 -8.80
C LEU A 398 -18.72 5.70 -8.67
N ALA A 399 -19.40 6.85 -8.78
CA ALA A 399 -20.84 6.93 -8.61
C ALA A 399 -21.59 6.08 -9.65
N ASP A 400 -21.16 6.14 -10.91
CA ASP A 400 -21.72 5.33 -12.00
C ASP A 400 -21.55 3.83 -11.73
N MET A 401 -20.38 3.40 -11.24
CA MET A 401 -20.15 2.01 -10.85
C MET A 401 -21.04 1.59 -9.67
N VAL A 402 -21.20 2.44 -8.66
CA VAL A 402 -22.05 2.15 -7.49
C VAL A 402 -23.52 2.01 -7.90
N GLU A 403 -24.04 2.95 -8.69
CA GLU A 403 -25.41 2.95 -9.21
C GLU A 403 -25.69 1.73 -10.10
N ALA A 404 -24.80 1.45 -11.07
CA ALA A 404 -24.97 0.33 -12.00
C ALA A 404 -24.94 -1.04 -11.32
N THR A 405 -24.23 -1.15 -10.20
CA THR A 405 -24.03 -2.42 -9.47
C THR A 405 -24.96 -2.60 -8.29
N GLY A 406 -25.74 -1.56 -7.94
CA GLY A 406 -26.59 -1.57 -6.75
C GLY A 406 -25.82 -1.66 -5.43
N ALA A 407 -24.52 -1.34 -5.43
CA ALA A 407 -23.73 -1.26 -4.21
C ALA A 407 -24.28 -0.16 -3.29
N LYS A 408 -24.08 -0.32 -1.98
CA LYS A 408 -24.63 0.59 -0.96
C LYS A 408 -23.51 1.14 -0.11
N SER A 409 -23.74 2.34 0.43
CA SER A 409 -22.83 2.95 1.41
C SER A 409 -22.63 2.01 2.59
N THR A 410 -21.37 1.79 2.94
CA THR A 410 -20.92 0.99 4.09
C THR A 410 -20.37 1.86 5.21
N ASP A 411 -20.35 3.19 5.04
CA ASP A 411 -20.08 4.15 6.12
C ASP A 411 -21.07 3.89 7.28
N LEU A 412 -20.54 3.53 8.45
CA LEU A 412 -21.36 3.13 9.60
C LEU A 412 -21.75 4.32 10.49
N HIS A 413 -21.21 5.51 10.25
CA HIS A 413 -21.64 6.74 10.93
C HIS A 413 -22.82 7.37 10.24
N LYS A 414 -22.64 7.69 8.96
CA LYS A 414 -23.61 8.45 8.17
C LYS A 414 -23.47 8.06 6.72
N GLN A 415 -24.45 7.29 6.26
CA GLN A 415 -24.51 6.84 4.88
C GLN A 415 -24.38 8.03 3.93
N GLU A 416 -23.42 7.93 3.03
CA GLU A 416 -23.11 8.94 2.05
C GLU A 416 -23.43 8.41 0.65
N ASP A 417 -24.25 9.16 -0.09
CA ASP A 417 -24.52 8.85 -1.49
C ASP A 417 -23.24 9.00 -2.34
N ALA A 418 -23.01 8.06 -3.27
CA ALA A 418 -21.78 8.03 -4.06
C ALA A 418 -21.63 9.24 -4.99
N ARG A 419 -22.75 9.79 -5.50
CA ARG A 419 -22.72 11.01 -6.31
C ARG A 419 -22.33 12.21 -5.44
N ALA A 420 -22.95 12.34 -4.27
CA ALA A 420 -22.58 13.39 -3.31
C ALA A 420 -21.10 13.33 -2.91
N PHE A 421 -20.54 12.12 -2.72
CA PHE A 421 -19.11 11.96 -2.46
C PHE A 421 -18.25 12.43 -3.63
N CYS A 422 -18.59 12.02 -4.86
CA CYS A 422 -17.87 12.44 -6.06
C CYS A 422 -17.95 13.96 -6.30
N ASP A 423 -19.11 14.56 -6.05
CA ASP A 423 -19.35 16.00 -6.23
C ASP A 423 -18.44 16.85 -5.32
N LYS A 424 -18.14 16.39 -4.09
CA LYS A 424 -17.16 17.04 -3.22
C LYS A 424 -15.76 17.10 -3.85
N CYS A 425 -15.43 16.16 -4.74
CA CYS A 425 -14.11 16.05 -5.36
C CYS A 425 -14.00 16.82 -6.69
N ALA A 426 -15.12 17.22 -7.30
CA ALA A 426 -15.15 17.88 -8.62
C ALA A 426 -14.25 19.13 -8.73
N PRO A 427 -14.20 20.05 -7.74
CA PRO A 427 -13.27 21.19 -7.80
C PRO A 427 -11.80 20.76 -7.86
N SER A 428 -11.41 19.76 -7.06
CA SER A 428 -10.04 19.24 -7.06
C SER A 428 -9.67 18.53 -8.36
N ILE A 429 -10.63 17.83 -8.99
CA ILE A 429 -10.45 17.21 -10.31
C ILE A 429 -10.18 18.28 -11.36
N ALA A 430 -10.98 19.35 -11.38
CA ALA A 430 -10.86 20.44 -12.34
C ALA A 430 -9.52 21.18 -12.22
N GLU A 431 -9.00 21.36 -11.00
CA GLU A 431 -7.68 21.96 -10.78
C GLU A 431 -6.53 21.03 -11.20
N TRP A 432 -6.61 19.72 -10.90
CA TRP A 432 -5.51 18.79 -11.14
C TRP A 432 -5.38 18.36 -12.62
N ALA A 433 -6.50 18.17 -13.32
CA ALA A 433 -6.50 17.67 -14.70
C ALA A 433 -5.52 18.40 -15.65
N PRO A 434 -5.49 19.75 -15.73
CA PRO A 434 -4.55 20.45 -16.61
C PRO A 434 -3.09 20.33 -16.14
N VAL A 435 -2.84 20.19 -14.84
CA VAL A 435 -1.48 20.00 -14.28
C VAL A 435 -0.96 18.61 -14.61
N ALA A 436 -1.78 17.58 -14.41
CA ALA A 436 -1.45 16.20 -14.76
C ALA A 436 -1.17 16.06 -16.26
N GLU A 437 -1.97 16.70 -17.11
CA GLU A 437 -1.77 16.69 -18.55
C GLU A 437 -0.43 17.33 -18.93
N ARG A 438 -0.16 18.53 -18.40
CA ARG A 438 1.11 19.24 -18.63
C ARG A 438 2.32 18.40 -18.25
N ILE A 439 2.29 17.73 -17.09
CA ILE A 439 3.39 16.86 -16.64
C ILE A 439 3.50 15.64 -17.55
N TRP A 440 2.37 15.01 -17.90
CA TRP A 440 2.36 13.75 -18.65
C TRP A 440 3.03 13.89 -20.01
N ILE A 441 2.71 14.97 -20.74
CA ILE A 441 3.19 15.21 -22.11
C ILE A 441 4.51 15.99 -22.18
N ASP A 442 5.11 16.38 -21.05
CA ASP A 442 6.35 17.16 -21.05
C ASP A 442 7.53 16.30 -21.54
N PRO A 443 8.16 16.61 -22.69
CA PRO A 443 9.28 15.85 -23.21
C PRO A 443 10.54 15.94 -22.35
N ASN A 444 10.60 16.88 -21.40
CA ASN A 444 11.71 17.00 -20.47
C ASN A 444 11.49 16.22 -19.17
N ASP A 445 10.31 15.62 -18.97
CA ASP A 445 10.06 14.80 -17.78
C ASP A 445 10.83 13.46 -17.90
N PRO A 446 11.57 13.01 -16.86
CA PRO A 446 12.33 11.76 -16.91
C PRO A 446 11.50 10.51 -17.22
N GLN A 447 10.18 10.57 -17.05
CA GLN A 447 9.28 9.46 -17.33
C GLN A 447 8.62 9.54 -18.71
N HIS A 448 8.85 10.60 -19.48
CA HIS A 448 8.21 10.83 -20.77
C HIS A 448 8.33 9.64 -21.73
N GLU A 449 9.53 9.10 -21.94
CA GLU A 449 9.73 7.94 -22.84
C GLU A 449 8.97 6.70 -22.37
N LYS A 450 8.91 6.46 -21.05
CA LYS A 450 8.19 5.32 -20.49
C LYS A 450 6.68 5.45 -20.66
N ARG A 451 6.14 6.68 -20.63
CA ARG A 451 4.72 6.98 -20.81
C ARG A 451 4.21 6.69 -22.24
N GLN A 452 5.13 6.48 -23.18
CA GLN A 452 4.78 6.04 -24.53
C GLN A 452 4.46 4.54 -24.60
N ASP A 453 4.82 3.74 -23.57
CA ASP A 453 4.42 2.33 -23.46
C ASP A 453 2.99 2.23 -22.88
N PRO A 454 1.99 1.79 -23.67
CA PRO A 454 0.62 1.61 -23.17
C PRO A 454 0.53 0.55 -22.06
N GLY A 455 1.54 -0.31 -21.92
CA GLY A 455 1.66 -1.31 -20.87
C GLY A 455 2.47 -0.87 -19.65
N GLN A 456 2.85 0.41 -19.53
CA GLN A 456 3.69 0.89 -18.42
C GLN A 456 3.06 0.55 -17.05
N GLY A 457 3.84 -0.13 -16.19
CA GLY A 457 3.43 -0.49 -14.82
C GLY A 457 2.37 -1.61 -14.74
N MET A 458 1.95 -2.19 -15.86
CA MET A 458 0.95 -3.25 -15.90
C MET A 458 1.57 -4.64 -15.78
N ALA A 459 0.90 -5.53 -15.05
CA ALA A 459 1.23 -6.96 -15.05
C ALA A 459 0.73 -7.64 -16.34
N ASP A 460 1.25 -8.83 -16.63
CA ASP A 460 0.84 -9.55 -17.84
C ASP A 460 -0.66 -9.92 -17.82
N THR A 461 -1.25 -10.23 -16.66
CA THR A 461 -2.73 -10.40 -16.57
C THR A 461 -3.50 -9.12 -16.88
N ASP A 462 -2.96 -7.94 -16.54
CA ASP A 462 -3.61 -6.66 -16.87
C ASP A 462 -3.65 -6.50 -18.40
N LYS A 463 -2.52 -6.76 -19.08
CA LYS A 463 -2.40 -6.67 -20.55
C LYS A 463 -3.32 -7.68 -21.24
N ARG A 464 -3.29 -8.96 -20.84
CA ARG A 464 -4.19 -10.00 -21.35
C ARG A 464 -5.66 -9.71 -21.10
N LYS A 465 -5.99 -9.03 -20.00
CA LYS A 465 -7.37 -8.57 -19.73
C LYS A 465 -7.78 -7.53 -20.76
N LEU A 466 -6.98 -6.49 -20.96
CA LEU A 466 -7.26 -5.40 -21.90
C LEU A 466 -7.46 -5.93 -23.33
N GLU A 467 -6.56 -6.81 -23.79
CA GLU A 467 -6.69 -7.49 -25.08
C GLU A 467 -8.03 -8.24 -25.21
N ARG A 468 -8.45 -8.94 -24.15
CA ARG A 468 -9.69 -9.72 -24.16
C ARG A 468 -10.95 -8.86 -24.18
N ILE A 469 -10.93 -7.71 -23.52
CA ILE A 469 -12.08 -6.78 -23.51
C ILE A 469 -12.07 -5.78 -24.67
N GLY A 470 -11.05 -5.84 -25.55
CA GLY A 470 -10.92 -4.96 -26.71
C GLY A 470 -10.63 -3.51 -26.31
N HIS A 471 -9.91 -3.29 -25.22
CA HIS A 471 -9.56 -1.95 -24.74
C HIS A 471 -8.09 -1.65 -25.07
N ASP A 472 -7.86 -0.95 -26.18
CA ASP A 472 -6.53 -0.51 -26.60
C ASP A 472 -6.22 0.86 -25.98
N ARG A 473 -5.14 0.95 -25.21
CA ARG A 473 -4.61 2.22 -24.72
C ARG A 473 -3.81 2.90 -25.81
N THR A 474 -4.09 4.18 -26.04
CA THR A 474 -3.38 4.97 -27.06
C THR A 474 -2.45 5.96 -26.37
N PRO A 475 -1.17 6.09 -26.75
CA PRO A 475 -0.31 7.14 -26.20
C PRO A 475 -0.93 8.51 -26.43
N LEU A 476 -1.01 9.37 -25.40
CA LEU A 476 -1.72 10.66 -25.47
C LEU A 476 -1.21 11.59 -26.58
N GLU A 477 0.04 11.44 -27.02
CA GLU A 477 0.60 12.20 -28.15
C GLU A 477 -0.05 11.90 -29.50
N SER A 478 -0.69 10.74 -29.65
CA SER A 478 -1.35 10.32 -30.89
C SER A 478 -2.73 10.94 -31.11
N VAL A 479 -3.24 11.73 -30.16
CA VAL A 479 -4.60 12.29 -30.16
C VAL A 479 -4.64 13.77 -30.61
N ARG A 480 -3.58 14.28 -31.24
CA ARG A 480 -3.53 15.65 -31.80
C ARG A 480 -3.71 15.71 -33.31
#